data_AF-A0A944EN99-F1
#
_entry.id   AF-A0A944EN99-F1
#
_cell.length_a   1.000
_cell.length_b   1.000
_cell.length_c   1.000
_cell.angle_alpha   90.00
_cell.angle_beta   90.00
_cell.angle_gamma   90.00
#
_symmetry.space_group_name_H-M   'P 1'
#
loop_
_entity.id
_entity.type
_entity.pdbx_description
1 polymer ?
#
loop_
_entity_poly.entity_id
_entity_poly.type
_entity_poly.pdbx_seq_one_letter_code
_entity_poly.pdbx_strand_id
1 'polypeptide(L)'
;MTPRSDDTRKDARQELKEALAKAKAKRDKVFKDTDKLREAAEAELWKTVGAELDGAYHGARTDAVEVLGVTRDYILKQTKKYS
;
A
#
# COMPACT_ATOMS: atom_id res chain seq x y z
N MET A 1 3.42 2.91 -56.05
CA MET A 1 3.46 3.87 -54.92
C MET A 1 4.02 3.14 -53.71
N THR A 2 5.26 3.42 -53.33
CA THR A 2 5.82 2.94 -52.05
C THR A 2 5.21 3.75 -50.91
N PRO A 3 4.68 3.14 -49.84
CA PRO A 3 4.17 3.90 -48.71
C PRO A 3 5.31 4.74 -48.14
N ARG A 4 5.04 6.02 -47.90
CA ARG A 4 6.03 6.95 -47.34
C ARG A 4 6.40 6.45 -45.96
N SER A 5 7.69 6.21 -45.74
CA SER A 5 8.30 5.78 -44.49
C SER A 5 7.94 6.61 -43.24
N ASP A 6 7.29 7.76 -43.41
CA ASP A 6 6.73 8.56 -42.32
C ASP A 6 5.46 7.97 -41.70
N ASP A 7 4.61 7.29 -42.46
CA ASP A 7 3.39 6.67 -41.90
C ASP A 7 3.77 5.49 -41.01
N THR A 8 4.69 4.64 -41.47
CA THR A 8 5.26 3.53 -40.67
C THR A 8 5.98 4.00 -39.39
N ARG A 9 6.59 5.18 -39.39
CA ARG A 9 7.24 5.74 -38.18
C ARG A 9 6.23 6.30 -37.18
N LYS A 10 5.12 6.86 -37.66
CA LYS A 10 4.03 7.34 -36.79
C LYS A 10 3.34 6.16 -36.11
N ASP A 11 3.09 5.09 -36.87
CA ASP A 11 2.48 3.86 -36.35
C ASP A 11 3.37 3.21 -35.28
N ALA A 12 4.68 3.04 -35.55
CA ALA A 12 5.62 2.50 -34.57
C ALA A 12 5.74 3.35 -33.28
N ARG A 13 5.63 4.68 -33.40
CA ARG A 13 5.62 5.58 -32.23
C ARG A 13 4.34 5.44 -31.42
N GLN A 14 3.21 5.24 -32.08
CA GLN A 14 1.93 5.03 -31.41
C GLN A 14 1.90 3.68 -30.70
N GLU A 15 2.32 2.61 -31.37
CA GLU A 15 2.44 1.27 -30.77
C GLU A 15 3.36 1.27 -29.54
N LEU A 16 4.51 1.94 -29.60
CA LEU A 16 5.41 2.07 -28.46
C LEU A 16 4.75 2.82 -27.29
N LYS A 17 4.05 3.93 -27.58
CA LYS A 17 3.32 4.68 -26.55
C LYS A 17 2.23 3.84 -25.90
N GLU A 18 1.49 3.06 -26.68
CA GLU A 18 0.47 2.15 -26.17
C GLU A 18 1.06 1.02 -25.32
N ALA A 19 2.19 0.44 -25.74
CA ALA A 19 2.90 -0.57 -24.97
C ALA A 19 3.40 -0.01 -23.63
N LEU A 20 3.98 1.20 -23.63
CA LEU A 20 4.42 1.88 -22.42
C LEU A 20 3.24 2.29 -21.52
N ALA A 21 2.14 2.75 -22.09
CA ALA A 21 0.92 3.07 -21.33
C ALA A 21 0.35 1.82 -20.66
N LYS A 22 0.31 0.68 -21.36
CA LYS A 22 -0.11 -0.62 -20.81
C LYS A 22 0.84 -1.08 -19.69
N ALA A 23 2.16 -0.94 -19.87
CA ALA A 23 3.14 -1.29 -18.85
C ALA A 23 3.00 -0.42 -17.59
N LYS A 24 2.81 0.89 -17.76
CA LYS A 24 2.55 1.82 -16.65
C LYS A 24 1.24 1.48 -15.93
N ALA A 25 0.16 1.23 -16.67
CA ALA A 25 -1.13 0.86 -16.08
C ALA A 25 -1.05 -0.43 -15.25
N LYS A 26 -0.28 -1.43 -15.71
CA LYS A 26 0.00 -2.65 -14.94
C LYS A 26 0.72 -2.36 -13.63
N ARG A 27 1.80 -1.57 -13.68
CA ARG A 27 2.54 -1.16 -12.48
C ARG A 27 1.66 -0.39 -11.50
N ASP A 28 0.92 0.58 -11.99
CA ASP A 28 0.07 1.43 -11.15
C ASP A 28 -1.07 0.61 -10.51
N LYS A 29 -1.57 -0.43 -11.19
CA LYS A 29 -2.51 -1.38 -10.60
C LYS A 29 -1.86 -2.18 -9.46
N VAL A 30 -0.67 -2.73 -9.69
CA VAL A 30 0.07 -3.47 -8.65
C VAL A 30 0.31 -2.59 -7.44
N PHE A 31 0.75 -1.34 -7.62
CA PHE A 31 0.95 -0.41 -6.51
C PHE A 31 -0.34 -0.12 -5.73
N LYS A 32 -1.45 0.10 -6.43
CA LYS A 32 -2.76 0.26 -5.76
C LYS A 32 -3.16 -0.97 -4.97
N ASP A 33 -2.92 -2.16 -5.50
CA ASP A 33 -3.26 -3.42 -4.83
C ASP A 33 -2.34 -3.65 -3.62
N THR A 34 -1.04 -3.33 -3.72
CA THR A 34 -0.10 -3.39 -2.58
C THR A 34 -0.43 -2.37 -1.50
N ASP A 35 -0.84 -1.16 -1.86
CA ASP A 35 -1.25 -0.13 -0.90
C ASP A 35 -2.47 -0.59 -0.11
N LYS A 36 -3.47 -1.18 -0.79
CA LYS A 36 -4.63 -1.79 -0.11
C LYS A 36 -4.24 -2.93 0.81
N LEU A 37 -3.34 -3.82 0.37
CA LEU A 37 -2.86 -4.92 1.20
C LEU A 37 -2.12 -4.40 2.43
N ARG A 38 -1.29 -3.35 2.27
CA ARG A 38 -0.60 -2.70 3.36
C ARG A 38 -1.59 -2.08 4.34
N GLU A 39 -2.59 -1.35 3.86
CA GLU A 39 -3.62 -0.77 4.71
C GLU A 39 -4.43 -1.83 5.47
N ALA A 40 -4.75 -2.95 4.82
CA ALA A 40 -5.44 -4.07 5.45
C ALA A 40 -4.60 -4.73 6.55
N ALA A 41 -3.32 -5.01 6.26
CA ALA A 41 -2.39 -5.59 7.23
C ALA A 41 -2.17 -4.66 8.44
N GLU A 42 -2.05 -3.35 8.19
CA GLU A 42 -1.94 -2.33 9.24
C GLU A 42 -3.21 -2.32 10.11
N ALA A 43 -4.39 -2.34 9.50
CA ALA A 43 -5.65 -2.38 10.23
C ALA A 43 -5.80 -3.65 11.07
N GLU A 44 -5.41 -4.81 10.54
CA GLU A 44 -5.44 -6.10 11.25
C GLU A 44 -4.49 -6.11 12.45
N LEU A 45 -3.27 -5.58 12.28
CA LEU A 45 -2.32 -5.40 13.37
C LEU A 45 -2.93 -4.58 14.50
N TRP A 46 -3.47 -3.39 14.20
CA TRP A 46 -3.99 -2.50 15.25
C TRP A 46 -5.27 -3.01 15.92
N LYS A 47 -6.10 -3.77 15.20
CA LYS A 47 -7.22 -4.49 15.81
C LYS A 47 -6.75 -5.53 16.81
N THR A 48 -5.75 -6.32 16.41
CA THR A 48 -5.16 -7.35 17.28
C THR A 48 -4.51 -6.72 18.50
N VAL A 49 -3.70 -5.67 18.32
CA VAL A 49 -3.10 -4.91 19.44
C VAL A 49 -4.17 -4.30 20.34
N GLY A 50 -5.26 -3.79 19.77
CA GLY A 50 -6.39 -3.27 20.54
C GLY A 50 -7.03 -4.33 21.42
N ALA A 51 -7.31 -5.51 20.86
CA ALA A 51 -7.90 -6.64 21.57
C ALA A 51 -6.98 -7.20 22.68
N GLU A 52 -5.68 -7.33 22.39
CA GLU A 52 -4.69 -7.84 23.38
C GLU A 52 -4.44 -6.85 24.51
N LEU A 53 -4.61 -5.55 24.27
CA LEU A 53 -4.46 -4.51 25.31
C LEU A 53 -5.75 -4.25 26.09
N ASP A 54 -6.90 -4.73 25.64
CA ASP A 54 -8.17 -4.57 26.34
C ASP A 54 -8.27 -5.58 27.49
N GLY A 55 -8.44 -5.09 28.72
CA GLY A 55 -8.42 -5.93 29.92
C GLY A 55 -7.05 -6.52 30.29
N ALA A 56 -5.97 -6.11 29.61
CA ALA A 56 -4.61 -6.57 29.91
C ALA A 56 -4.09 -6.11 31.27
N TYR A 57 -2.99 -6.74 31.71
CA TYR A 57 -2.34 -6.39 32.98
C TYR A 57 -1.78 -4.96 32.98
N HIS A 58 -1.59 -4.41 34.19
CA HIS A 58 -0.99 -3.09 34.36
C HIS A 58 0.45 -3.09 33.82
N GLY A 59 0.70 -2.35 32.75
CA GLY A 59 2.02 -2.26 32.12
C GLY A 59 2.08 -2.82 30.71
N ALA A 60 1.06 -3.56 30.25
CA ALA A 60 1.03 -4.15 28.91
C ALA A 60 1.26 -3.14 27.77
N ARG A 61 0.88 -1.87 27.98
CA ARG A 61 1.16 -0.78 27.03
C ARG A 61 2.63 -0.39 26.94
N THR A 62 3.41 -0.55 28.01
CA THR A 62 4.85 -0.34 28.02
C THR A 62 5.53 -1.44 27.23
N ASP A 63 5.16 -2.69 27.47
CA ASP A 63 5.69 -3.85 26.74
C ASP A 63 5.32 -3.76 25.24
N ALA A 64 4.10 -3.30 24.91
CA ALA A 64 3.72 -3.04 23.53
C ALA A 64 4.56 -1.93 22.87
N VAL A 65 4.99 -0.91 23.62
CA VAL A 65 5.93 0.11 23.13
C VAL A 65 7.29 -0.51 22.81
N GLU A 66 7.79 -1.39 23.67
CA GLU A 66 9.07 -2.09 23.47
C GLU A 66 9.02 -3.02 22.24
N VAL A 67 7.92 -3.76 22.06
CA VAL A 67 7.75 -4.70 20.94
C VAL A 67 7.49 -3.99 19.62
N LEU A 68 6.60 -2.99 19.61
CA LEU A 68 6.20 -2.31 18.37
C LEU A 68 7.16 -1.15 18.00
N GLY A 69 8.04 -0.73 18.92
CA GLY A 69 8.99 0.36 18.69
C GLY A 69 8.33 1.73 18.48
N VAL A 70 7.07 1.87 18.86
CA VAL A 70 6.27 3.10 18.70
C VAL A 70 5.82 3.62 20.06
N THR A 71 5.51 4.92 20.14
CA THR A 71 5.12 5.53 21.41
C THR A 71 3.74 5.06 21.88
N ARG A 72 3.51 5.08 23.20
CA ARG A 72 2.22 4.68 23.81
C ARG A 72 1.04 5.47 23.24
N ASP A 73 1.24 6.76 23.00
CA ASP A 73 0.19 7.64 22.46
C ASP A 73 -0.11 7.30 21.00
N TYR A 74 0.89 6.86 20.24
CA TYR A 74 0.69 6.35 18.89
C TYR A 74 -0.13 5.06 18.91
N ILE A 75 0.22 4.11 19.78
CA ILE A 75 -0.55 2.86 19.96
C ILE A 75 -2.01 3.20 20.31
N LEU A 76 -2.24 4.06 21.29
CA LEU A 76 -3.58 4.51 21.69
C LEU A 76 -4.37 5.13 20.54
N LYS A 77 -3.73 5.93 19.70
CA LYS A 77 -4.37 6.57 18.55
C LYS A 77 -4.73 5.54 17.48
N GLN A 78 -3.86 4.59 17.21
CA GLN A 78 -4.08 3.58 16.18
C GLN A 78 -5.11 2.54 16.62
N THR A 79 -5.02 2.01 17.84
CA THR A 79 -6.03 1.07 18.33
C THR A 79 -7.43 1.69 18.34
N LYS A 80 -7.58 2.97 18.72
CA LYS A 80 -8.86 3.69 18.61
C LYS A 80 -9.33 3.95 17.18
N LYS A 81 -8.40 4.09 16.23
CA LYS A 81 -8.73 4.32 14.81
C LYS A 81 -9.29 3.07 14.16
N TYR A 82 -8.86 1.89 14.62
CA TYR A 82 -9.18 0.60 14.02
C TYR A 82 -10.07 -0.31 14.89
N SER A 83 -10.38 0.09 16.13
CA SER A 83 -11.35 -0.59 17.02
C SER A 83 -12.78 -0.52 16.49
#